data_AF-A0A060BNS7-F1
#
_entry.id   AF-A0A060BNS7-F1
#
_cell.length_a   1.000
_cell.length_b   1.000
_cell.length_c   1.000
_cell.angle_alpha   90.00
_cell.angle_beta   90.00
_cell.angle_gamma   90.00
#
_symmetry.space_group_name_H-M   'P 1'
#
loop_
_entity.id
_entity.type
_entity.pdbx_description
1 polymer ?
#
loop_
_entity_poly.entity_id
_entity_poly.type
_entity_poly.pdbx_seq_one_letter_code
_entity_poly.pdbx_strand_id
1 'polypeptide(L)' 'MQLLVTNDTGTMHLAASLGVPTVSIFGSTEPLLTRPLGPDHVILRHQVECSPCFQRECPLDFRCMEAVTADEASA' A
#
# COMPACT_ATOMS: atom_id res chain seq x y z
N MET A 1 -7.05 17.74 -4.94
CA MET A 1 -7.42 16.32 -4.72
C MET A 1 -7.56 16.12 -3.22
N GLN A 2 -8.61 15.46 -2.73
CA GLN A 2 -8.89 15.38 -1.28
C GLN A 2 -8.24 14.15 -0.62
N LEU A 3 -8.05 13.07 -1.36
CA LEU A 3 -7.44 11.81 -0.91
C LEU A 3 -6.95 11.04 -2.15
N LEU A 4 -5.86 10.27 -2.03
CA LEU A 4 -5.46 9.27 -3.01
C LEU A 4 -5.46 7.87 -2.39
N VAL A 5 -6.27 6.96 -2.93
CA VAL A 5 -6.14 5.52 -2.67
C VAL A 5 -5.24 4.93 -3.76
N THR A 6 -4.16 4.27 -3.38
CA THR A 6 -3.15 3.77 -4.32
C THR A 6 -2.46 2.52 -3.77
N ASN A 7 -1.69 1.84 -4.60
CA ASN A 7 -0.75 0.80 -4.20
C ASN A 7 0.67 1.38 -4.04
N ASP A 8 1.65 0.53 -3.72
CA ASP A 8 3.07 0.90 -3.67
C ASP A 8 3.63 1.27 -5.06
N THR A 9 3.42 2.53 -5.46
CA THR A 9 3.87 3.10 -6.74
C THR A 9 4.39 4.52 -6.56
N GLY A 10 5.10 5.04 -7.57
CA GLY A 10 5.59 6.42 -7.58
C GLY A 10 4.50 7.48 -7.33
N THR A 11 3.24 7.21 -7.72
CA THR A 11 2.13 8.15 -7.52
C THR A 11 1.81 8.39 -6.05
N MET A 12 2.01 7.39 -5.19
CA MET A 12 1.91 7.50 -3.74
C MET A 12 2.88 8.56 -3.20
N HIS A 13 4.14 8.51 -3.63
CA HIS A 13 5.17 9.47 -3.20
C HIS A 13 4.91 10.88 -3.73
N LEU A 14 4.39 11.00 -4.96
CA LEU A 14 4.03 12.29 -5.53
C LEU A 14 2.87 12.93 -4.76
N ALA A 15 1.83 12.16 -4.43
CA ALA A 15 0.72 12.65 -3.62
C ALA A 15 1.19 13.10 -2.23
N ALA A 16 2.03 12.30 -1.58
CA ALA A 16 2.64 12.65 -0.30
C ALA A 16 3.46 13.94 -0.35
N SER A 17 4.31 14.08 -1.37
CA SER A 17 5.12 15.29 -1.58
C SER A 17 4.28 16.55 -1.83
N LEU A 18 3.05 16.39 -2.31
CA LEU A 18 2.10 17.47 -2.55
C LEU A 18 1.18 17.73 -1.35
N GLY A 19 1.36 17.03 -0.23
CA GLY A 19 0.50 17.13 0.95
C GLY A 19 -0.91 16.58 0.72
N VAL A 20 -1.09 15.69 -0.25
CA VAL A 20 -2.35 14.98 -0.46
C VAL A 20 -2.36 13.74 0.44
N PRO A 21 -3.35 13.58 1.33
CA PRO A 21 -3.47 12.37 2.15
C PRO A 21 -3.54 11.12 1.28
N THR A 22 -2.95 10.02 1.76
CA THR A 22 -2.94 8.76 1.00
C THR A 22 -3.35 7.57 1.84
N VAL A 23 -4.10 6.65 1.24
CA VAL A 23 -4.29 5.28 1.73
C VAL A 23 -3.56 4.35 0.77
N SER A 24 -2.49 3.72 1.24
CA SER A 24 -1.59 2.94 0.40
C SER A 24 -1.69 1.45 0.72
N ILE A 25 -2.00 0.64 -0.29
CA ILE A 25 -2.18 -0.80 -0.18
C ILE A 25 -0.86 -1.51 -0.50
N PHE A 26 -0.38 -2.32 0.46
CA PHE A 26 0.87 -3.06 0.36
C PHE A 26 0.63 -4.57 0.49
N GLY A 27 1.37 -5.34 -0.32
CA GLY A 27 1.34 -6.81 -0.29
C GLY A 27 2.71 -7.42 -0.54
N SER A 28 3.20 -7.39 -1.78
CA SER A 28 4.50 -7.99 -2.17
C SER A 28 5.70 -7.26 -1.56
N THR A 29 5.60 -5.95 -1.38
CA THR A 29 6.67 -5.05 -0.93
C THR A 29 6.59 -4.73 0.56
N GLU A 30 7.68 -4.18 1.11
CA GLU A 30 7.80 -3.84 2.54
C GLU A 30 7.57 -2.34 2.78
N PRO A 31 6.46 -1.94 3.44
CA PRO A 31 6.20 -0.55 3.75
C PRO A 31 7.31 0.14 4.56
N LEU A 32 8.04 -0.58 5.42
CA LEU A 32 9.17 0.02 6.15
C LEU A 32 10.29 0.51 5.23
N LEU A 33 10.35 0.02 3.98
CA LEU A 33 11.35 0.44 2.98
C LEU A 33 10.81 1.52 2.04
N THR A 34 9.55 1.40 1.59
CA THR A 34 9.03 2.20 0.47
C THR A 34 7.79 3.03 0.79
N ARG A 35 7.32 3.09 2.05
CA ARG A 35 6.18 3.96 2.39
C ARG A 35 6.46 5.44 2.08
N PRO A 36 5.42 6.26 1.84
CA PRO A 36 5.59 7.69 1.67
C PRO A 36 6.13 8.31 2.96
N LEU A 37 6.96 9.34 2.80
CA LEU A 37 7.47 10.13 3.90
C LEU A 37 6.51 11.30 4.15
N GLY A 38 6.33 11.65 5.42
CA GLY A 38 5.45 12.74 5.82
C GLY A 38 4.29 12.26 6.72
N PRO A 39 3.53 13.22 7.27
CA PRO A 39 2.29 12.94 7.98
C PRO A 39 1.15 12.58 7.01
N ASP A 40 0.03 12.07 7.53
CA ASP A 40 -1.23 11.89 6.78
C ASP A 40 -1.22 10.80 5.68
N HIS A 41 -0.48 9.72 5.94
CA HIS A 41 -0.50 8.51 5.11
C HIS A 41 -0.86 7.27 5.93
N VAL A 42 -1.86 6.54 5.48
CA VAL A 42 -2.30 5.27 6.07
C VAL A 42 -1.80 4.13 5.19
N ILE A 43 -1.31 3.06 5.83
CA ILE A 43 -0.87 1.85 5.13
C ILE A 43 -1.83 0.73 5.46
N LEU A 44 -2.42 0.15 4.41
CA LEU A 44 -3.21 -1.07 4.51
C LEU A 44 -2.34 -2.24 4.06
N ARG A 45 -2.18 -3.21 4.95
CA ARG A 45 -1.40 -4.42 4.70
C ARG A 45 -1.94 -5.54 5.58
N HIS A 46 -2.13 -6.71 4.97
CA HIS A 46 -2.30 -7.96 5.71
C HIS A 46 -1.01 -8.78 5.63
N GLN A 47 -0.41 -9.04 6.79
CA GLN A 47 0.80 -9.86 6.88
C GLN A 47 0.43 -11.33 6.65
N VAL A 48 1.08 -11.96 5.67
CA VAL A 48 0.97 -13.39 5.36
C VAL A 48 2.36 -14.01 5.26
N GLU A 49 2.46 -15.34 5.29
CA GLU A 49 3.77 -16.01 5.38
C GLU A 49 4.70 -15.73 4.20
N CYS A 50 4.14 -15.48 3.00
CA CYS A 50 4.93 -15.18 1.82
C CYS A 50 5.29 -13.69 1.69
N SER A 51 4.70 -12.77 2.47
CA SER A 51 4.96 -11.33 2.35
C SER A 51 5.99 -10.86 3.38
N PRO A 52 6.95 -9.99 3.03
CA PRO A 52 7.17 -9.42 1.70
C PRO A 52 8.01 -10.36 0.81
N CYS A 53 7.54 -10.68 -0.41
CA CYS A 53 8.27 -11.56 -1.34
C CYS A 53 9.03 -10.81 -2.44
N PHE A 54 8.69 -9.54 -2.71
CA PHE A 54 9.24 -8.72 -3.80
C PHE A 54 9.18 -9.36 -5.20
N GLN A 55 8.30 -10.35 -5.39
CA GLN A 55 8.11 -10.99 -6.69
C GLN A 55 7.27 -10.09 -7.61
N ARG A 56 7.66 -10.04 -8.89
CA ARG A 56 6.92 -9.30 -9.93
C ARG A 56 5.62 -9.99 -10.33
N GLU A 57 5.66 -11.31 -10.36
CA GLU A 57 4.51 -12.19 -10.60
C GLU A 57 4.32 -13.05 -9.36
N CYS A 58 3.09 -13.13 -8.83
CA CYS A 58 2.82 -13.96 -7.66
C CYS A 58 2.82 -15.44 -8.07
N PRO A 59 3.65 -16.29 -7.45
CA PRO A 59 3.64 -17.72 -7.73
C PRO A 59 2.55 -18.47 -6.94
N LEU A 60 1.74 -17.75 -6.16
CA LEU A 60 0.70 -18.29 -5.28
C LEU A 60 -0.67 -17.73 -5.70
N ASP A 61 -1.43 -17.17 -4.76
CA ASP A 61 -2.84 -16.80 -4.90
C ASP A 61 -3.13 -15.35 -4.56
N PHE A 62 -2.11 -14.48 -4.47
CA PHE A 62 -2.27 -13.07 -4.09
C PHE A 62 -2.98 -12.83 -2.74
N ARG A 63 -3.01 -13.81 -1.82
CA ARG A 63 -3.67 -13.67 -0.49
C ARG A 63 -3.30 -12.40 0.29
N CYS A 64 -2.08 -11.87 0.11
CA CYS A 64 -1.64 -10.62 0.74
C CYS A 64 -2.39 -9.38 0.23
N MET A 65 -2.86 -9.40 -1.03
CA MET A 65 -3.64 -8.33 -1.64
C MET A 65 -5.14 -8.61 -1.53
N GLU A 66 -5.58 -9.86 -1.70
CA GLU A 66 -7.00 -10.22 -1.64
C GLU A 66 -7.61 -10.12 -0.23
N ALA A 67 -6.78 -10.20 0.82
CA ALA A 67 -7.22 -9.99 2.19
C ALA A 67 -7.60 -8.52 2.49
N VAL A 68 -7.11 -7.56 1.69
CA VAL A 68 -7.43 -6.13 1.86
C VAL A 68 -8.81 -5.85 1.30
N THR A 69 -9.69 -5.27 2.10
CA THR A 69 -11.08 -4.99 1.70
C THR A 69 -11.34 -3.51 1.48
N ALA A 70 -12.39 -3.18 0.72
CA ALA A 70 -12.78 -1.79 0.48
C ALA A 70 -13.20 -1.06 1.77
N ASP A 71 -13.79 -1.78 2.73
CA ASP A 71 -14.23 -1.22 4.00
C ASP A 71 -13.04 -0.70 4.82
N GLU A 72 -11.90 -1.40 4.80
CA GLU A 72 -10.66 -0.97 5.45
C GLU A 72 -10.09 0.33 4.86
N ALA A 73 -10.34 0.59 3.58
CA ALA A 73 -9.91 1.82 2.91
C ALA A 73 -10.84 3.02 3.15
N SER A 74 -12.00 2.77 3.77
CA SER A 74 -13.02 3.79 4.05
C SER A 74 -13.12 4.21 5.53
N ALA A 75 -12.36 3.52 6.40
CA ALA A 75 -12.28 3.80 7.84
C ALA A 75 -11.32 4.97 8.16
#